data_AF-A0A074W8Q5-F1
#
_entry.id   AF-A0A074W8Q5-F1
#
_cell.length_a   1.000
_cell.length_b   1.000
_cell.length_c   1.000
_cell.angle_alpha   90.00
_cell.angle_beta   90.00
_cell.angle_gamma   90.00
#
_symmetry.space_group_name_H-M   'P 1'
#
loop_
_entity.id
_entity.type
_entity.pdbx_description
1 polymer ?
#
loop_
_entity_poly.entity_id
_entity_poly.type
_entity_poly.pdbx_seq_one_letter_code
_entity_poly.pdbx_strand_id
1 'polypeptide(L)'
;MSVIMKSLLSRPKGLVNLPLWTPSLTRPFSLCHAHQKLWIATDRTRFRDRVCYKRNKERFNDRAATQQPEDFYWPTSRYLNDPIWRAERLAYRKAIYARKEKHDEIYSMRAKIRNWVRTPWVREELPWKTHRPIRYDEKTEHHCAGCKFTRTGGGKLHWQSLVDPDVYLCTSCYVPSESPDWNKIMPEGYEDVRNMKAMRARKEQLDASEAPSS
;
A
#
# COMPACT_ATOMS: atom_id res chain seq x y z
N MET A 1 -52.89 31.07 -23.16
CA MET A 1 -53.08 32.54 -23.23
C MET A 1 -54.14 32.94 -22.22
N SER A 2 -53.74 33.64 -21.15
CA SER A 2 -54.43 34.80 -20.55
C SER A 2 -53.91 35.03 -19.14
N VAL A 3 -53.24 36.16 -18.99
CA VAL A 3 -52.76 36.77 -17.77
C VAL A 3 -53.73 37.89 -17.42
N ILE A 4 -54.20 37.97 -16.17
CA ILE A 4 -54.81 39.16 -15.56
C ILE A 4 -54.34 39.13 -14.09
N MET A 5 -53.28 39.86 -13.68
CA MET A 5 -53.27 41.26 -13.16
C MET A 5 -54.44 41.57 -12.21
N LYS A 6 -54.38 42.27 -11.08
CA LYS A 6 -53.43 43.07 -10.30
C LYS A 6 -54.20 43.42 -9.00
N SER A 7 -53.57 43.42 -7.82
CA SER A 7 -53.35 44.60 -6.93
C SER A 7 -54.63 45.34 -6.46
N LEU A 8 -54.92 45.67 -5.20
CA LEU A 8 -54.16 46.48 -4.23
C LEU A 8 -54.90 46.50 -2.87
N LEU A 9 -54.09 46.58 -1.79
CA LEU A 9 -54.24 47.46 -0.61
C LEU A 9 -55.57 47.52 0.17
N SER A 10 -55.50 47.18 1.45
CA SER A 10 -55.72 48.16 2.54
C SER A 10 -55.31 47.60 3.91
N ARG A 11 -54.53 48.37 4.67
CA ARG A 11 -54.29 48.24 6.12
C ARG A 11 -55.02 49.40 6.82
N PRO A 12 -55.55 49.18 8.02
CA PRO A 12 -55.04 49.94 9.18
C PRO A 12 -54.84 49.02 10.41
N LYS A 13 -53.67 49.06 11.06
CA LYS A 13 -53.33 49.87 12.24
C LYS A 13 -54.17 49.54 13.48
N GLY A 14 -53.66 48.60 14.28
CA GLY A 14 -53.96 48.43 15.70
C GLY A 14 -52.67 48.08 16.43
N LEU A 15 -52.06 49.06 17.08
CA LEU A 15 -50.90 48.94 17.97
C LEU A 15 -51.43 48.62 19.36
N VAL A 16 -51.20 47.42 19.90
CA VAL A 16 -51.09 47.22 21.35
C VAL A 16 -50.16 46.04 21.66
N ASN A 17 -49.01 46.37 22.24
CA ASN A 17 -48.13 45.64 23.16
C ASN A 17 -47.87 44.12 23.02
N LEU A 18 -46.57 43.83 22.83
CA LEU A 18 -45.84 42.59 23.15
C LEU A 18 -46.21 42.04 24.54
N PRO A 19 -46.19 40.70 24.68
CA PRO A 19 -45.03 40.13 25.34
C PRO A 19 -44.38 39.01 24.51
N LEU A 20 -43.05 39.03 24.56
CA LEU A 20 -42.13 38.02 24.09
C LEU A 20 -42.53 36.66 24.65
N TRP A 21 -42.69 35.66 23.76
CA TRP A 21 -42.15 34.30 23.83
C TRP A 21 -42.97 33.39 22.90
N THR A 22 -42.44 33.15 21.70
CA THR A 22 -42.90 32.07 20.83
C THR A 22 -41.91 30.90 20.92
N PRO A 23 -42.38 29.67 21.17
CA PRO A 23 -41.53 28.49 21.09
C PRO A 23 -41.33 28.14 19.61
N SER A 24 -40.11 28.32 19.10
CA SER A 24 -39.78 27.88 17.75
C SER A 24 -39.70 26.36 17.71
N LEU A 25 -40.69 25.75 17.06
CA LEU A 25 -40.59 24.43 16.45
C LEU A 25 -39.52 24.47 15.35
N THR A 26 -38.36 23.88 15.61
CA THR A 26 -37.54 23.28 14.56
C THR A 26 -37.29 21.81 14.87
N ARG A 27 -37.57 21.01 13.85
CA ARG A 27 -37.47 19.57 13.72
C ARG A 27 -36.07 18.99 14.01
N PRO A 28 -35.97 17.64 14.15
CA PRO A 28 -35.05 16.95 15.04
C PRO A 28 -33.89 16.26 14.31
N PHE A 29 -33.10 15.51 15.09
CA PHE A 29 -32.03 14.59 14.73
C PHE A 29 -30.66 15.22 14.40
N SER A 30 -29.79 15.26 15.41
CA SER A 30 -28.36 15.06 15.17
C SER A 30 -27.77 14.14 16.23
N LEU A 31 -27.40 12.96 15.77
CA LEU A 31 -26.62 11.92 16.43
C LEU A 31 -25.21 12.46 16.79
N CYS A 32 -25.09 13.31 17.79
CA CYS A 32 -23.80 13.78 18.30
C CYS A 32 -23.50 13.20 19.68
N HIS A 33 -23.59 11.87 19.83
CA HIS A 33 -22.91 11.17 20.94
C HIS A 33 -22.26 9.84 20.56
N ALA A 34 -22.45 9.34 19.34
CA ALA A 34 -21.71 8.18 18.81
C ALA A 34 -20.35 8.56 18.17
N HIS A 35 -19.99 9.85 18.14
CA HIS A 35 -18.76 10.34 17.50
C HIS A 35 -17.59 10.53 18.49
N GLN A 36 -17.64 9.96 19.70
CA GLN A 36 -16.54 10.05 20.66
C GLN A 36 -15.71 8.76 20.77
N LYS A 37 -16.22 7.61 20.30
CA LYS A 37 -15.48 6.33 20.28
C LYS A 37 -14.66 6.10 18.99
N LEU A 38 -14.91 6.86 17.93
CA LEU A 38 -14.15 6.81 16.67
C LEU A 38 -12.82 7.59 16.71
N TRP A 39 -12.58 8.41 17.74
CA TRP A 39 -11.35 9.21 17.86
C TRP A 39 -10.20 8.49 18.60
N ILE A 40 -10.50 7.44 19.36
CA ILE A 40 -9.46 6.66 20.05
C ILE A 40 -8.85 5.59 19.11
N ALA A 41 -9.60 5.14 18.10
CA ALA A 41 -9.12 4.20 17.08
C ALA A 41 -8.26 4.87 15.99
N THR A 42 -8.52 6.15 15.69
CA THR A 42 -7.74 6.97 14.72
C THR A 42 -6.42 7.50 15.29
N ASP A 43 -6.20 7.38 16.60
CA ASP A 43 -4.95 7.82 17.24
C ASP A 43 -3.83 6.76 17.15
N ARG A 44 -4.20 5.47 17.20
CA ARG A 44 -3.25 4.35 17.00
C ARG A 44 -2.72 4.22 15.57
N THR A 45 -3.48 4.65 14.57
CA THR A 45 -3.02 4.69 13.16
C THR A 45 -2.02 5.82 12.93
N ARG A 46 -2.26 7.01 13.48
CA ARG A 46 -1.29 8.12 13.49
C ARG A 46 0.02 7.77 14.19
N PHE A 47 -0.02 6.96 15.26
CA PHE A 47 1.19 6.53 15.95
C PHE A 47 2.06 5.56 15.12
N ARG A 48 1.43 4.67 14.33
CA ARG A 48 2.16 3.71 13.48
C ARG A 48 2.63 4.33 12.17
N ASP A 49 1.89 5.30 11.64
CA ASP A 49 2.35 6.21 10.57
C ASP A 49 3.57 7.00 11.01
N ARG A 50 3.62 7.47 12.27
CA ARG A 50 4.85 8.03 12.84
C ARG A 50 5.98 7.02 12.85
N VAL A 51 5.79 5.73 13.15
CA VAL A 51 6.93 4.78 13.17
C VAL A 51 7.50 4.54 11.75
N CYS A 52 6.66 4.40 10.73
CA CYS A 52 7.11 4.21 9.35
C CYS A 52 7.70 5.50 8.76
N TYR A 53 7.03 6.64 8.98
CA TYR A 53 7.53 7.96 8.59
C TYR A 53 8.80 8.34 9.36
N LYS A 54 8.89 8.07 10.65
CA LYS A 54 10.07 8.34 11.49
C LYS A 54 11.22 7.43 11.11
N ARG A 55 10.99 6.13 10.82
CA ARG A 55 12.03 5.24 10.28
C ARG A 55 12.53 5.69 8.90
N ASN A 56 11.64 6.17 8.02
CA ASN A 56 12.04 6.74 6.73
C ASN A 56 12.70 8.11 6.87
N LYS A 57 12.26 8.94 7.81
CA LYS A 57 12.81 10.26 8.12
C LYS A 57 14.17 10.14 8.79
N GLU A 58 14.37 9.19 9.70
CA GLU A 58 15.66 8.83 10.30
C GLU A 58 16.58 8.30 9.21
N ARG A 59 16.16 7.36 8.35
CA ARG A 59 16.97 6.94 7.18
C ARG A 59 17.28 8.07 6.20
N PHE A 60 16.37 9.02 6.02
CA PHE A 60 16.56 10.18 5.16
C PHE A 60 17.52 11.19 5.81
N ASN A 61 17.37 11.44 7.10
CA ASN A 61 18.21 12.33 7.89
C ASN A 61 19.61 11.76 8.11
N ASP A 62 19.75 10.46 8.34
CA ASP A 62 21.04 9.78 8.46
C ASP A 62 21.80 9.85 7.13
N ARG A 63 21.10 9.71 6.00
CA ARG A 63 21.68 9.93 4.66
C ARG A 63 22.05 11.39 4.44
N ALA A 64 21.17 12.32 4.82
CA ALA A 64 21.44 13.75 4.71
C ALA A 64 22.59 14.22 5.63
N ALA A 65 22.77 13.57 6.78
CA ALA A 65 23.84 13.85 7.74
C ALA A 65 25.20 13.27 7.32
N THR A 66 25.21 12.21 6.49
CA THR A 66 26.45 11.64 5.92
C THR A 66 26.78 12.16 4.53
N GLN A 67 25.89 12.92 3.89
CA GLN A 67 26.10 13.48 2.56
C GLN A 67 26.49 14.94 2.61
N GLN A 68 27.54 15.31 1.86
CA GLN A 68 27.99 16.68 1.70
C GLN A 68 26.83 17.54 1.13
N PRO A 69 26.68 18.82 1.53
CA PRO A 69 25.57 19.70 1.09
C PRO A 69 25.44 19.83 -0.45
N GLU A 70 26.55 19.65 -1.15
CA GLU A 70 26.68 19.67 -2.61
C GLU A 70 26.00 18.49 -3.33
N ASP A 71 25.64 17.41 -2.63
CA ASP A 71 24.85 16.31 -3.17
C ASP A 71 23.33 16.58 -3.20
N PHE A 72 22.85 17.64 -2.54
CA PHE A 72 21.42 17.88 -2.30
C PHE A 72 20.74 18.74 -3.37
N TYR A 73 21.50 19.45 -4.21
CA TYR A 73 20.96 20.38 -5.22
C TYR A 73 20.79 19.71 -6.60
N TRP A 74 19.53 19.36 -6.93
CA TRP A 74 19.02 18.91 -8.25
C TRP A 74 19.93 17.98 -9.11
N PRO A 75 19.81 16.64 -8.97
CA PRO A 75 20.56 15.64 -9.73
C PRO A 75 20.34 15.63 -11.25
N THR A 76 19.33 16.35 -11.76
CA THR A 76 18.87 16.20 -13.14
C THR A 76 19.85 16.77 -14.15
N SER A 77 20.49 17.91 -13.85
CA SER A 77 21.43 18.56 -14.79
C SER A 77 22.71 17.74 -14.97
N ARG A 78 23.38 17.36 -13.88
CA ARG A 78 24.59 16.54 -13.94
C ARG A 78 24.32 15.14 -14.52
N TYR A 79 23.19 14.54 -14.18
CA TYR A 79 22.79 13.26 -14.78
C TYR A 79 22.61 13.37 -16.29
N LEU A 80 21.98 14.43 -16.82
CA LEU A 80 21.76 14.57 -18.26
C LEU A 80 23.04 14.97 -19.01
N ASN A 81 23.85 15.85 -18.42
CA ASN A 81 24.96 16.51 -19.10
C ASN A 81 26.32 15.80 -18.96
N ASP A 82 26.48 14.86 -18.01
CA ASP A 82 27.73 14.14 -17.78
C ASP A 82 27.56 12.62 -18.01
N PRO A 83 27.95 12.10 -19.20
CA PRO A 83 27.85 10.67 -19.50
C PRO A 83 28.83 9.81 -18.68
N ILE A 84 29.99 10.35 -18.29
CA ILE A 84 31.01 9.63 -17.52
C ILE A 84 30.49 9.41 -16.10
N TRP A 85 30.01 10.47 -15.45
CA TRP A 85 29.40 10.37 -14.12
C TRP A 85 28.20 9.42 -14.10
N ARG A 86 27.36 9.41 -15.15
CA ARG A 86 26.27 8.44 -15.28
C ARG A 86 26.77 7.00 -15.30
N ALA A 87 27.81 6.73 -16.10
CA ALA A 87 28.40 5.40 -16.23
C ALA A 87 29.00 4.93 -14.90
N GLU A 88 29.76 5.79 -14.22
CA GLU A 88 30.34 5.53 -12.90
C GLU A 88 29.26 5.27 -11.85
N ARG A 89 28.21 6.09 -11.80
CA ARG A 89 27.09 5.94 -10.85
C ARG A 89 26.29 4.67 -11.14
N LEU A 90 26.17 4.26 -12.40
CA LEU A 90 25.58 2.99 -12.77
C LEU A 90 26.47 1.80 -12.34
N ALA A 91 27.78 1.88 -12.57
CA ALA A 91 28.74 0.86 -12.15
C ALA A 91 28.76 0.69 -10.62
N TYR A 92 28.79 1.80 -9.88
CA TYR A 92 28.70 1.82 -8.42
C TYR A 92 27.40 1.16 -7.91
N ARG A 93 26.25 1.52 -8.49
CA ARG A 93 24.97 0.89 -8.13
C ARG A 93 24.97 -0.61 -8.42
N LYS A 94 25.48 -1.02 -9.58
CA LYS A 94 25.63 -2.45 -9.94
C LYS A 94 26.50 -3.18 -8.93
N ALA A 95 27.64 -2.61 -8.53
CA ALA A 95 28.54 -3.20 -7.53
C ALA A 95 27.85 -3.36 -6.15
N ILE A 96 27.09 -2.35 -5.70
CA ILE A 96 26.31 -2.45 -4.45
C ILE A 96 25.27 -3.56 -4.53
N TYR A 97 24.50 -3.62 -5.62
CA TYR A 97 23.46 -4.64 -5.77
C TYR A 97 24.05 -6.04 -5.86
N ALA A 98 25.16 -6.21 -6.57
CA ALA A 98 25.90 -7.48 -6.63
C ALA A 98 26.41 -7.90 -5.24
N ARG A 99 26.94 -6.95 -4.46
CA ARG A 99 27.36 -7.22 -3.07
C ARG A 99 26.18 -7.66 -2.20
N LYS A 100 25.03 -6.98 -2.29
CA LYS A 100 23.82 -7.36 -1.55
C LYS A 100 23.32 -8.74 -1.98
N GLU A 101 23.24 -9.00 -3.27
CA GLU A 101 22.78 -10.29 -3.78
C GLU A 101 23.68 -11.46 -3.33
N LYS A 102 24.99 -11.23 -3.21
CA LYS A 102 25.95 -12.23 -2.76
C LYS A 102 25.90 -12.50 -1.26
N HIS A 103 25.69 -11.46 -0.44
CA HIS A 103 25.85 -11.55 1.01
C HIS A 103 24.54 -11.50 1.81
N ASP A 104 23.44 -11.05 1.21
CA ASP A 104 22.15 -10.89 1.85
C ASP A 104 21.13 -11.83 1.20
N GLU A 105 20.96 -13.01 1.81
CA GLU A 105 20.02 -14.03 1.35
C GLU A 105 18.58 -13.51 1.36
N ILE A 106 18.21 -12.69 2.36
CA ILE A 106 16.87 -12.12 2.49
C ILE A 106 16.57 -11.20 1.31
N TYR A 107 17.53 -10.33 0.96
CA TYR A 107 17.44 -9.46 -0.20
C TYR A 107 17.29 -10.27 -1.50
N SER A 108 18.13 -11.30 -1.66
CA SER A 108 18.11 -12.19 -2.84
C SER A 108 16.76 -12.91 -2.97
N MET A 109 16.29 -13.57 -1.91
CA MET A 109 15.04 -14.32 -1.90
C MET A 109 13.82 -13.44 -2.14
N ARG A 110 13.77 -12.25 -1.54
CA ARG A 110 12.68 -11.30 -1.78
C ARG A 110 12.65 -10.81 -3.22
N ALA A 111 13.81 -10.57 -3.83
CA ALA A 111 13.90 -10.22 -5.25
C ALA A 111 13.44 -11.38 -6.14
N LYS A 112 13.83 -12.61 -5.80
CA LYS A 112 13.41 -13.84 -6.48
C LYS A 112 11.90 -14.05 -6.42
N ILE A 113 11.28 -14.04 -5.23
CA ILE A 113 9.83 -14.22 -5.06
C ILE A 113 9.07 -13.19 -5.91
N ARG A 114 9.46 -11.91 -5.85
CA ARG A 114 8.85 -10.85 -6.67
C ARG A 114 8.96 -11.12 -8.18
N ASN A 115 10.03 -11.76 -8.62
CA ASN A 115 10.21 -12.15 -10.02
C ASN A 115 9.44 -13.42 -10.37
N TRP A 116 9.40 -14.41 -9.47
CA TRP A 116 8.71 -15.68 -9.67
C TRP A 116 7.21 -15.48 -9.85
N VAL A 117 6.58 -14.64 -9.02
CA VAL A 117 5.16 -14.30 -9.13
C VAL A 117 4.82 -13.48 -10.37
N ARG A 118 5.77 -13.20 -11.28
CA ARG A 118 5.44 -12.69 -12.62
C ARG A 118 4.99 -13.80 -13.56
N THR A 119 5.35 -15.04 -13.25
CA THR A 119 4.98 -16.21 -14.04
C THR A 119 3.57 -16.67 -13.64
N PRO A 120 2.63 -16.87 -14.60
CA PRO A 120 1.23 -17.19 -14.30
C PRO A 120 1.05 -18.41 -13.40
N TRP A 121 1.66 -19.56 -13.74
CA TRP A 121 1.52 -20.79 -12.96
C TRP A 121 1.95 -20.65 -11.49
N VAL A 122 2.98 -19.82 -11.21
CA VAL A 122 3.43 -19.56 -9.83
C VAL A 122 2.36 -18.80 -9.02
N ARG A 123 1.60 -17.92 -9.67
CA ARG A 123 0.54 -17.15 -9.00
C ARG A 123 -0.76 -17.94 -8.87
N GLU A 124 -1.05 -18.76 -9.87
CA GLU A 124 -2.38 -19.30 -10.08
C GLU A 124 -2.52 -20.75 -9.62
N GLU A 125 -1.47 -21.55 -9.76
CA GLU A 125 -1.52 -22.99 -9.49
C GLU A 125 -0.86 -23.35 -8.16
N LEU A 126 0.06 -22.54 -7.64
CA LEU A 126 0.74 -22.85 -6.39
C LEU A 126 -0.16 -22.63 -5.17
N PRO A 127 -0.14 -23.54 -4.18
CA PRO A 127 -0.95 -23.45 -2.97
C PRO A 127 -0.33 -22.44 -1.99
N TRP A 128 -0.60 -21.15 -2.19
CA TRP A 128 -0.20 -20.11 -1.24
C TRP A 128 -0.97 -20.27 0.08
N LYS A 129 -0.30 -20.09 1.22
CA LYS A 129 -0.88 -20.37 2.54
C LYS A 129 -1.79 -19.27 3.08
N THR A 130 -1.31 -18.02 3.01
CA THR A 130 -2.00 -16.89 3.65
C THR A 130 -2.54 -15.88 2.64
N HIS A 131 -1.73 -15.54 1.64
CA HIS A 131 -2.08 -14.56 0.63
C HIS A 131 -1.68 -15.04 -0.76
N ARG A 132 -2.55 -14.82 -1.75
CA ARG A 132 -2.26 -15.09 -3.16
C ARG A 132 -1.70 -13.84 -3.84
N PRO A 133 -0.62 -13.97 -4.63
CA PRO A 133 -0.10 -12.86 -5.42
C PRO A 133 -1.01 -12.56 -6.60
N ILE A 134 -1.56 -11.35 -6.64
CA ILE A 134 -2.33 -10.82 -7.77
C ILE A 134 -1.44 -9.84 -8.51
N ARG A 135 -1.36 -10.02 -9.84
CA ARG A 135 -0.71 -9.03 -10.70
C ARG A 135 -1.65 -8.52 -11.78
N TYR A 136 -1.85 -7.20 -11.75
CA TYR A 136 -2.66 -6.42 -12.66
C TYR A 136 -1.84 -5.95 -13.86
N ASP A 137 -2.51 -5.75 -14.99
CA ASP A 137 -1.88 -5.20 -16.20
C ASP A 137 -1.56 -3.71 -16.01
N GLU A 138 -2.50 -2.98 -15.43
CA GLU A 138 -2.35 -1.59 -15.02
C GLU A 138 -1.93 -1.47 -13.55
N LYS A 139 -1.50 -0.27 -13.14
CA LYS A 139 -1.15 -0.04 -11.74
C LYS A 139 -2.42 0.22 -10.95
N THR A 140 -2.69 -0.59 -9.94
CA THR A 140 -3.87 -0.47 -9.08
C THR A 140 -3.47 -0.02 -7.68
N GLU A 141 -4.27 0.87 -7.10
CA GLU A 141 -4.09 1.31 -5.72
C GLU A 141 -4.83 0.39 -4.76
N HIS A 142 -4.09 -0.20 -3.81
CA HIS A 142 -4.66 -0.95 -2.70
C HIS A 142 -4.11 -0.42 -1.39
N HIS A 143 -4.98 -0.37 -0.38
CA HIS A 143 -4.57 -0.10 0.99
C HIS A 143 -3.87 -1.33 1.56
N CYS A 144 -2.61 -1.19 1.99
CA CYS A 144 -1.89 -2.31 2.58
C CYS A 144 -2.22 -2.44 4.08
N ALA A 145 -2.83 -3.55 4.51
CA ALA A 145 -3.17 -3.80 5.91
C ALA A 145 -1.95 -3.85 6.85
N GLY A 146 -0.80 -4.30 6.35
CA GLY A 146 0.44 -4.41 7.13
C GLY A 146 1.11 -3.06 7.45
N CYS A 147 1.32 -2.22 6.43
CA CYS A 147 1.94 -0.89 6.62
C CYS A 147 0.93 0.25 6.73
N LYS A 148 -0.38 -0.05 6.64
CA LYS A 148 -1.50 0.91 6.70
C LYS A 148 -1.36 2.07 5.71
N PHE A 149 -0.75 1.80 4.56
CA PHE A 149 -0.39 2.83 3.59
C PHE A 149 -0.88 2.45 2.20
N THR A 150 -1.56 3.40 1.55
CA THR A 150 -1.96 3.33 0.14
C THR A 150 -0.90 4.07 -0.68
N ARG A 151 -0.24 3.36 -1.61
CA ARG A 151 0.82 3.95 -2.44
C ARG A 151 0.20 4.72 -3.60
N THR A 152 0.44 6.03 -3.65
CA THR A 152 0.06 6.89 -4.78
C THR A 152 0.66 6.38 -6.09
N GLY A 153 -0.17 6.26 -7.12
CA GLY A 153 0.20 5.70 -8.42
C GLY A 153 0.22 4.17 -8.47
N GLY A 154 -0.17 3.51 -7.37
CA GLY A 154 -0.45 2.09 -7.31
C GLY A 154 0.73 1.15 -7.51
N GLY A 155 0.42 -0.14 -7.46
CA GLY A 155 1.34 -1.24 -7.75
C GLY A 155 0.71 -2.20 -8.76
N LYS A 156 1.53 -2.85 -9.57
CA LYS A 156 1.07 -3.95 -10.43
C LYS A 156 1.00 -5.29 -9.70
N LEU A 157 1.57 -5.39 -8.49
CA LEU A 157 1.64 -6.62 -7.71
C LEU A 157 1.17 -6.34 -6.29
N HIS A 158 0.17 -7.08 -5.86
CA HIS A 158 -0.38 -7.06 -4.51
C HIS A 158 -0.58 -8.49 -4.02
N TRP A 159 -0.68 -8.67 -2.71
CA TRP A 159 -0.92 -9.96 -2.06
C TRP A 159 -2.30 -9.91 -1.42
N GLN A 160 -3.28 -10.61 -1.98
CA GLN A 160 -4.64 -10.65 -1.47
C GLN A 160 -4.78 -11.76 -0.44
N SER A 161 -5.40 -11.49 0.71
CA SER A 161 -5.67 -12.50 1.72
C SER A 161 -6.62 -13.57 1.18
N LEU A 162 -6.35 -14.83 1.54
CA LEU A 162 -7.24 -15.95 1.19
C LEU A 162 -8.48 -16.02 2.07
N VAL A 163 -8.43 -15.41 3.27
CA VAL A 163 -9.55 -15.38 4.22
C VAL A 163 -10.47 -14.19 3.92
N ASP A 164 -9.87 -13.02 3.70
CA ASP A 164 -10.59 -11.75 3.50
C ASP A 164 -10.20 -11.13 2.15
N PRO A 165 -11.02 -11.24 1.10
CA PRO A 165 -10.64 -10.80 -0.26
C PRO A 165 -10.42 -9.28 -0.38
N ASP A 166 -10.94 -8.48 0.55
CA ASP A 166 -10.74 -7.03 0.58
C ASP A 166 -9.42 -6.62 1.27
N VAL A 167 -8.70 -7.58 1.88
CA VAL A 167 -7.46 -7.33 2.60
C VAL A 167 -6.26 -7.57 1.68
N TYR A 168 -5.48 -6.52 1.48
CA TYR A 168 -4.28 -6.56 0.65
C TYR A 168 -3.01 -6.27 1.45
N LEU A 169 -1.92 -6.93 1.05
CA LEU A 169 -0.57 -6.64 1.49
C LEU A 169 0.30 -6.21 0.31
N CYS A 170 1.17 -5.23 0.55
CA CYS A 170 2.24 -4.93 -0.39
C CYS A 170 3.37 -5.95 -0.24
N THR A 171 4.19 -6.11 -1.28
CA THR A 171 5.31 -7.07 -1.29
C THR A 171 6.26 -6.87 -0.11
N SER A 172 6.44 -5.63 0.36
CA SER A 172 7.32 -5.36 1.50
C SER A 172 6.79 -5.81 2.84
N CYS A 173 5.46 -5.89 2.99
CA CYS A 173 4.81 -6.37 4.20
C CYS A 173 4.61 -7.88 4.17
N TYR A 174 4.34 -8.44 2.97
CA TYR A 174 4.24 -9.90 2.82
C TYR A 174 5.59 -10.59 3.02
N VAL A 175 6.66 -10.07 2.41
CA VAL A 175 8.04 -10.55 2.60
C VAL A 175 8.83 -9.49 3.38
N PRO A 176 8.79 -9.48 4.73
CA PRO A 176 9.52 -8.48 5.52
C PRO A 176 11.03 -8.58 5.30
N SER A 177 11.73 -7.45 5.41
CA SER A 177 13.19 -7.40 5.31
C SER A 177 13.89 -7.81 6.60
N GLU A 178 13.18 -7.75 7.71
CA GLU A 178 13.65 -8.11 9.05
C GLU A 178 13.07 -9.50 9.35
N SER A 179 13.94 -10.51 9.49
CA SER A 179 13.61 -11.89 9.87
C SER A 179 12.38 -12.51 9.16
N PRO A 180 12.46 -12.79 7.85
CA PRO A 180 11.37 -13.46 7.12
C PRO A 180 11.22 -14.92 7.55
N ASP A 181 10.00 -15.31 7.86
CA ASP A 181 9.62 -16.70 8.10
C ASP A 181 9.25 -17.36 6.76
N TRP A 182 10.23 -18.03 6.13
CA TRP A 182 10.05 -18.64 4.81
C TRP A 182 8.96 -19.71 4.79
N ASN A 183 8.73 -20.40 5.90
CA ASN A 183 7.71 -21.43 6.01
C ASN A 183 6.29 -20.87 5.88
N LYS A 184 6.08 -19.60 6.29
CA LYS A 184 4.79 -18.92 6.15
C LYS A 184 4.63 -18.19 4.81
N ILE A 185 5.75 -17.73 4.26
CA ILE A 185 5.78 -16.93 3.04
C ILE A 185 5.66 -17.79 1.79
N MET A 186 6.34 -18.95 1.77
CA MET A 186 6.37 -19.84 0.62
C MET A 186 5.06 -20.64 0.48
N PRO A 187 4.71 -21.06 -0.75
CA PRO A 187 3.61 -21.99 -0.97
C PRO A 187 3.85 -23.31 -0.22
N GLU A 188 2.77 -24.00 0.10
CA GLU A 188 2.79 -25.30 0.76
C GLU A 188 3.52 -26.34 -0.09
N GLY A 189 4.52 -27.00 0.51
CA GLY A 189 5.37 -27.98 -0.18
C GLY A 189 6.56 -27.39 -0.94
N TYR A 190 6.76 -26.06 -0.87
CA TYR A 190 7.84 -25.31 -1.54
C TYR A 190 8.72 -24.50 -0.55
N GLU A 191 8.67 -24.79 0.74
CA GLU A 191 9.32 -24.03 1.82
C GLU A 191 10.85 -23.95 1.65
N ASP A 192 11.47 -25.03 1.19
CA ASP A 192 12.92 -25.15 1.02
C ASP A 192 13.44 -24.60 -0.32
N VAL A 193 12.55 -24.18 -1.21
CA VAL A 193 12.91 -23.81 -2.59
C VAL A 193 13.55 -22.41 -2.63
N ARG A 194 14.80 -22.36 -3.09
CA ARG A 194 15.60 -21.10 -3.21
C ARG A 194 15.84 -20.62 -4.64
N ASN A 195 15.45 -21.41 -5.65
CA ASN A 195 15.65 -21.09 -7.06
C ASN A 195 14.47 -21.58 -7.93
N MET A 196 14.28 -20.93 -9.09
CA MET A 196 13.14 -21.26 -9.98
C MET A 196 13.24 -22.66 -10.58
N LYS A 197 14.46 -23.17 -10.80
CA LYS A 197 14.68 -24.53 -11.33
C LYS A 197 14.17 -25.59 -10.35
N ALA A 198 14.47 -25.42 -9.06
CA ALA A 198 14.00 -26.25 -7.97
C ALA A 198 12.49 -26.11 -7.79
N MET A 199 11.92 -24.91 -8.01
CA MET A 199 10.47 -24.75 -7.99
C MET A 199 9.78 -25.58 -9.07
N ARG A 200 10.31 -25.57 -10.31
CA ARG A 200 9.78 -26.41 -11.40
C ARG A 200 9.96 -27.90 -11.13
N ALA A 201 11.16 -28.30 -10.71
CA ALA A 201 11.43 -29.69 -10.35
C ALA A 201 10.52 -30.17 -9.20
N ARG A 202 10.23 -29.31 -8.23
CA ARG A 202 9.32 -29.62 -7.13
C ARG A 202 7.87 -29.76 -7.61
N LYS A 203 7.45 -28.90 -8.54
CA LYS A 203 6.14 -29.03 -9.18
C LYS A 203 6.00 -30.37 -9.91
N GLU A 204 6.99 -30.72 -10.73
CA GLU A 204 7.02 -32.01 -11.45
C GLU A 204 6.95 -33.21 -10.51
N GLN A 205 7.64 -33.15 -9.35
CA GLN A 205 7.57 -34.20 -8.33
C GLN A 205 6.17 -34.33 -7.72
N LEU A 206 5.52 -33.20 -7.41
CA LEU A 206 4.18 -33.19 -6.83
C LEU A 206 3.13 -33.67 -7.84
N ASP A 207 3.19 -33.14 -9.07
CA ASP A 207 2.32 -33.56 -10.18
C ASP A 207 2.47 -35.07 -10.47
N ALA A 208 3.71 -35.60 -10.40
CA ALA A 208 3.96 -37.04 -10.58
C ALA A 208 3.47 -37.89 -9.40
N SER A 209 3.47 -37.36 -8.17
CA SER A 209 2.94 -38.05 -7.00
C SER A 209 1.42 -38.02 -6.91
N GLU A 210 0.77 -37.04 -7.54
CA GLU A 210 -0.68 -36.91 -7.64
C GLU A 210 -1.26 -37.68 -8.83
N ALA A 211 -0.42 -38.15 -9.77
CA ALA A 211 -0.85 -39.03 -10.85
C ALA A 211 -1.29 -40.39 -10.28
N PRO A 212 -2.54 -40.85 -10.55
CA PRO A 212 -3.05 -42.07 -9.96
C PRO A 212 -2.24 -43.27 -10.45
N SER A 213 -1.72 -44.06 -9.50
CA SER A 213 -1.31 -45.44 -9.73
C SER A 213 -2.48 -46.19 -10.36
N SER A 214 -2.43 -46.33 -11.69
CA SER A 214 -3.39 -47.06 -12.51
C SER A 214 -2.87 -48.47 -12.72
#